data_AF-A0A830D0S1-F1
#
_entry.id   AF-A0A830D0S1-F1
#
_cell.length_a   1.000
_cell.length_b   1.000
_cell.length_c   1.000
_cell.angle_alpha   90.00
_cell.angle_beta   90.00
_cell.angle_gamma   90.00
#
_symmetry.space_group_name_H-M   'P 1'
#
loop_
_entity.id
_entity.type
_entity.pdbx_description
1 polymer ?
#
loop_
_entity_poly.entity_id
_entity_poly.type
_entity_poly.pdbx_seq_one_letter_code
_entity_poly.pdbx_strand_id
1 'polypeptide(L)'
;MDKLYTFLILSSLFIAAANAISREEPNEAEKWVQNYLSQPKEKVAKLHFYVQDVLGGPNATIFEVARSEITSTSPRLFGQVRVLDDLITAGPDRNSMKLGRLQGLITSADLRVSGLAMNVNFVFTAGPYEGNTLCMLGRNPIDSSDRELPIVGGTGVFRMARGFSVSNTYSYDPVENYGVLEYTLYVFHV
;
A
#
# COMPACT_ATOMS: atom_id res chain seq x y z
N MET A 1 21.94 27.40 59.26
CA MET A 1 22.02 26.38 58.19
C MET A 1 20.64 25.92 57.74
N ASP A 2 19.63 25.85 58.62
CA ASP A 2 18.30 25.29 58.32
C ASP A 2 17.52 25.96 57.19
N LYS A 3 17.53 27.30 57.06
CA LYS A 3 16.77 28.02 56.01
C LYS A 3 17.25 27.72 54.58
N LEU A 4 18.54 27.38 54.40
CA LEU A 4 19.11 27.07 53.09
C LEU A 4 18.70 25.67 52.63
N TYR A 5 18.64 24.70 53.55
CA TYR A 5 18.17 23.35 53.28
C TYR A 5 16.68 23.32 52.92
N THR A 6 15.85 24.08 53.63
CA THR A 6 14.41 24.18 53.30
C THR A 6 14.18 24.80 51.92
N PHE A 7 14.95 25.83 51.55
CA PHE A 7 14.86 26.45 50.22
C PHE A 7 15.29 25.50 49.10
N LEU A 8 16.38 24.73 49.31
CA LEU A 8 16.85 23.74 48.35
C LEU A 8 15.84 22.59 48.15
N ILE A 9 15.22 22.10 49.24
CA ILE A 9 14.18 21.06 49.18
C ILE A 9 12.91 21.56 48.47
N LEU A 10 12.48 22.80 48.75
CA LEU A 10 11.32 23.39 48.07
C LEU A 10 11.58 23.63 46.57
N SER A 11 12.80 24.05 46.21
CA SER A 11 13.18 24.28 44.81
C SER A 11 13.26 22.98 44.00
N SER A 12 13.75 21.88 44.59
CA SER A 12 13.83 20.59 43.91
C SER A 12 12.45 19.92 43.75
N LEU A 13 11.54 20.09 44.71
CA LEU A 13 10.14 19.68 44.59
C LEU A 13 9.41 20.46 43.49
N PHE A 14 9.70 21.76 43.33
CA PHE A 14 9.15 22.56 42.23
C PHE A 14 9.64 22.13 40.85
N ILE A 15 10.93 21.77 40.71
CA ILE A 15 11.49 21.27 39.44
C ILE A 15 10.93 19.89 39.10
N ALA A 16 10.77 19.00 40.09
CA ALA A 16 10.14 17.70 39.89
C ALA A 16 8.66 17.81 39.49
N ALA A 17 7.92 18.75 40.10
CA ALA A 17 6.53 19.03 39.73
C ALA A 17 6.43 19.68 38.34
N ALA A 18 7.33 20.60 37.98
CA ALA A 18 7.36 21.23 36.65
C ALA A 18 7.65 20.20 35.55
N ASN A 19 8.57 19.26 35.77
CA ASN A 19 8.86 18.17 34.85
C ASN A 19 7.76 17.10 34.80
N ALA A 20 6.98 16.93 35.88
CA ALA A 20 5.80 16.06 35.90
C ALA A 20 4.59 16.71 35.19
N ILE A 21 4.57 18.04 35.07
CA ILE A 21 3.49 18.83 34.44
C ILE A 21 3.80 19.13 32.96
N SER A 22 5.06 19.03 32.50
CA SER A 22 5.40 19.06 31.08
C SER A 22 5.08 17.71 30.41
N ARG A 23 3.81 17.29 30.43
CA ARG A 23 3.34 16.30 29.47
C ARG A 23 3.31 17.00 28.11
N GLU A 24 4.16 16.59 27.19
CA GLU A 24 4.06 17.04 25.81
C GLU A 24 2.63 16.78 25.31
N GLU A 25 2.04 17.78 24.68
CA GLU A 25 0.74 17.64 24.01
C GLU A 25 0.81 16.45 23.07
N PRO A 26 -0.15 15.50 23.11
CA PRO A 26 -0.09 14.32 22.29
C PRO A 26 0.06 14.71 20.81
N ASN A 27 0.93 14.05 20.09
CA ASN A 27 1.04 14.29 18.66
C ASN A 27 -0.22 13.80 17.93
N GLU A 28 -0.38 14.16 16.65
CA GLU A 28 -1.57 13.80 15.87
C GLU A 28 -1.83 12.27 15.79
N ALA A 29 -0.78 11.44 15.81
CA ALA A 29 -0.94 10.00 15.84
C ALA A 29 -1.49 9.53 17.20
N GLU A 30 -0.99 10.08 18.31
CA GLU A 30 -1.48 9.76 19.65
C GLU A 30 -2.90 10.24 19.88
N LYS A 31 -3.24 11.47 19.46
CA LYS A 31 -4.62 11.97 19.47
C LYS A 31 -5.55 11.05 18.70
N TRP A 32 -5.13 10.61 17.52
CA TRP A 32 -5.91 9.67 16.72
C TRP A 32 -6.10 8.32 17.41
N VAL A 33 -5.04 7.75 18.01
CA VAL A 33 -5.14 6.47 18.74
C VAL A 33 -6.08 6.63 19.94
N GLN A 34 -5.96 7.71 20.72
CA GLN A 34 -6.85 7.99 21.85
C GLN A 34 -8.31 8.10 21.40
N ASN A 35 -8.57 8.83 20.32
CA ASN A 35 -9.91 8.94 19.73
C ASN A 35 -10.44 7.58 19.30
N TYR A 36 -9.64 6.76 18.60
CA TYR A 36 -10.03 5.42 18.19
C TYR A 36 -10.33 4.50 19.39
N LEU A 37 -9.47 4.50 20.42
CA LEU A 37 -9.67 3.69 21.61
C LEU A 37 -10.92 4.10 22.40
N SER A 38 -11.31 5.37 22.35
CA SER A 38 -12.54 5.85 22.98
C SER A 38 -13.81 5.35 22.28
N GLN A 39 -13.75 5.15 20.95
CA GLN A 39 -14.89 4.77 20.12
C GLN A 39 -14.42 3.87 18.95
N PRO A 40 -14.07 2.60 19.22
CA PRO A 40 -13.57 1.71 18.19
C PRO A 40 -14.71 1.41 17.21
N LYS A 41 -14.56 1.90 15.98
CA LYS A 41 -15.52 1.68 14.90
C LYS A 41 -14.79 1.24 13.64
N GLU A 42 -15.14 0.06 13.17
CA GLU A 42 -14.67 -0.45 11.89
C GLU A 42 -15.60 0.03 10.76
N LYS A 43 -14.99 0.31 9.61
CA LYS A 43 -15.63 0.67 8.35
C LYS A 43 -15.25 -0.37 7.30
N VAL A 44 -16.15 -0.55 6.34
CA VAL A 44 -15.93 -1.43 5.20
C VAL A 44 -16.00 -0.60 3.93
N ALA A 45 -15.00 -0.76 3.07
CA ALA A 45 -14.96 -0.19 1.74
C ALA A 45 -14.88 -1.31 0.70
N LYS A 46 -15.69 -1.19 -0.37
CA LYS A 46 -15.57 -1.98 -1.58
C LYS A 46 -15.10 -1.06 -2.70
N LEU A 47 -13.91 -1.30 -3.23
CA LEU A 47 -13.35 -0.52 -4.32
C LEU A 47 -13.32 -1.39 -5.57
N HIS A 48 -13.70 -0.82 -6.71
CA HIS A 48 -13.62 -1.47 -8.02
C HIS A 48 -13.01 -0.49 -9.01
N PHE A 49 -12.00 -0.93 -9.74
CA PHE A 49 -11.23 -0.10 -10.68
C PHE A 49 -10.40 -0.98 -11.62
N TYR A 50 -9.75 -0.34 -12.59
CA TYR A 50 -8.89 -0.98 -13.57
C TYR A 50 -7.45 -0.46 -13.46
N VAL A 51 -6.48 -1.31 -13.72
CA VAL A 51 -5.04 -0.98 -13.78
C VAL A 51 -4.58 -1.12 -15.23
N GLN A 52 -3.89 -0.10 -15.71
CA GLN A 52 -3.39 0.03 -17.08
C GLN A 52 -1.91 -0.35 -17.09
N ASP A 53 -1.64 -1.60 -17.48
CA ASP A 53 -0.33 -2.25 -17.40
C ASP A 53 0.39 -2.12 -18.76
N VAL A 54 1.39 -1.24 -18.85
CA VAL A 54 2.13 -0.96 -20.08
C VAL A 54 3.53 -1.58 -19.97
N LEU A 55 3.66 -2.82 -20.46
CA LEU A 55 4.86 -3.65 -20.27
C LEU A 55 6.03 -3.24 -21.18
N GLY A 56 5.78 -2.46 -22.23
CA GLY A 56 6.78 -2.10 -23.23
C GLY A 56 6.43 -0.86 -24.05
N GLY A 57 7.28 -0.55 -25.03
CA GLY A 57 7.12 0.63 -25.88
C GLY A 57 7.61 1.94 -25.22
N PRO A 58 7.44 3.08 -25.91
CA PRO A 58 7.99 4.38 -25.46
C PRO A 58 7.33 4.94 -24.19
N ASN A 59 6.16 4.41 -23.82
CA ASN A 59 5.40 4.83 -22.63
C ASN A 59 5.27 3.70 -21.60
N ALA A 60 6.22 2.76 -21.58
CA ALA A 60 6.24 1.66 -20.62
C ALA A 60 6.16 2.19 -19.18
N THR A 61 5.37 1.51 -18.35
CA THR A 61 5.21 1.79 -16.92
C THR A 61 5.90 0.75 -16.06
N ILE A 62 6.41 -0.32 -16.67
CA ILE A 62 7.09 -1.42 -16.00
C ILE A 62 8.51 -1.59 -16.54
N PHE A 63 9.48 -1.66 -15.62
CA PHE A 63 10.89 -1.82 -15.96
C PHE A 63 11.53 -2.94 -15.15
N GLU A 64 12.36 -3.74 -15.81
CA GLU A 64 13.19 -4.71 -15.10
C GLU A 64 14.35 -4.01 -14.38
N VAL A 65 14.52 -4.33 -13.10
CA VAL A 65 15.52 -3.71 -12.23
C VAL A 65 16.55 -4.71 -11.71
N ALA A 66 16.23 -6.00 -11.75
CA ALA A 66 17.17 -7.08 -11.45
C ALA A 66 16.74 -8.40 -12.13
N ARG A 67 17.70 -9.29 -12.35
CA ARG A 67 17.48 -10.66 -12.81
C ARG A 67 18.48 -11.62 -12.17
N SER A 68 18.10 -12.88 -12.10
CA SER A 68 19.00 -13.99 -11.73
C SER A 68 19.72 -14.53 -12.96
N GLU A 69 20.81 -15.27 -12.76
CA GLU A 69 21.53 -15.98 -13.82
C GLU A 69 20.60 -16.94 -14.58
N ILE A 70 19.70 -17.63 -13.88
CA ILE A 70 18.77 -18.59 -14.47
C ILE A 70 17.57 -17.95 -15.18
N THR A 71 17.39 -16.63 -15.09
CA THR A 71 16.19 -15.94 -15.60
C THR A 71 16.03 -16.12 -17.12
N SER A 72 17.11 -16.04 -17.89
CA SER A 72 17.06 -16.13 -19.36
C SER A 72 16.75 -17.53 -19.88
N THR A 73 17.11 -18.56 -19.11
CA THR A 73 16.85 -19.97 -19.45
C THR A 73 15.59 -20.51 -18.78
N SER A 74 15.03 -19.78 -17.81
CA SER A 74 13.81 -20.17 -17.11
C SER A 74 12.59 -19.96 -18.02
N PRO A 75 11.75 -20.99 -18.25
CA PRO A 75 10.54 -20.85 -19.05
C PRO A 75 9.55 -19.80 -18.54
N ARG A 76 9.65 -19.41 -17.26
CA ARG A 76 8.76 -18.46 -16.57
C ARG A 76 9.52 -17.25 -16.01
N LEU A 77 10.72 -16.99 -16.53
CA LEU A 77 11.56 -15.85 -16.14
C LEU A 77 11.86 -15.79 -14.63
N PHE A 78 12.02 -16.96 -13.99
CA PHE A 78 12.27 -17.03 -12.55
C PHE A 78 13.42 -16.12 -12.11
N GLY A 79 13.23 -15.36 -11.04
CA GLY A 79 14.20 -14.41 -10.51
C GLY A 79 14.23 -13.05 -11.20
N GLN A 80 13.36 -12.81 -12.19
CA GLN A 80 13.16 -11.49 -12.77
C GLN A 80 12.42 -10.58 -11.78
N VAL A 81 12.98 -9.41 -11.49
CA VAL A 81 12.39 -8.38 -10.63
C VAL A 81 12.08 -7.15 -11.47
N ARG A 82 10.85 -6.66 -11.38
CA ARG A 82 10.41 -5.44 -12.06
C ARG A 82 9.84 -4.43 -11.07
N VAL A 83 10.06 -3.16 -11.37
CA VAL A 83 9.38 -2.03 -10.76
C VAL A 83 8.23 -1.59 -11.67
N LEU A 84 7.12 -1.16 -11.08
CA LEU A 84 5.95 -0.66 -11.80
C LEU A 84 5.42 0.65 -11.21
N ASP A 85 4.86 1.47 -12.09
CA ASP A 85 4.06 2.65 -11.77
C ASP A 85 2.91 2.74 -12.78
N ASP A 86 1.88 1.93 -12.57
CA ASP A 86 0.76 1.77 -13.52
C ASP A 86 -0.39 2.73 -13.19
N LEU A 87 -1.14 3.14 -14.21
CA LEU A 87 -2.30 4.03 -14.01
C LEU A 87 -3.50 3.24 -13.48
N ILE A 88 -4.18 3.77 -12.46
CA ILE A 88 -5.48 3.27 -12.01
C ILE A 88 -6.58 4.14 -12.61
N THR A 89 -7.59 3.51 -13.20
CA THR A 89 -8.72 4.18 -13.85
C THR A 89 -10.07 3.62 -13.38
N ALA A 90 -11.12 4.44 -13.47
CA ALA A 90 -12.48 4.06 -13.07
C ALA A 90 -13.16 3.08 -14.05
N GLY A 91 -12.76 3.09 -15.32
CA GLY A 91 -13.20 2.15 -16.34
C GLY A 91 -12.03 1.50 -17.07
N PRO A 92 -12.29 0.50 -17.92
CA PRO A 92 -11.23 -0.23 -18.63
C PRO A 92 -10.50 0.65 -19.66
N ASP A 93 -11.13 1.71 -20.17
CA ASP A 93 -10.49 2.70 -21.04
C ASP A 93 -9.46 3.54 -20.25
N ARG A 94 -8.22 3.61 -20.76
CA ARG A 94 -7.13 4.47 -20.24
C ARG A 94 -7.48 5.96 -20.12
N ASN A 95 -8.46 6.43 -20.89
CA ASN A 95 -8.93 7.81 -20.88
C ASN A 95 -10.10 8.05 -19.92
N SER A 96 -10.60 6.99 -19.27
CA SER A 96 -11.58 7.15 -18.19
C SER A 96 -10.95 7.86 -16.98
N MET A 97 -11.78 8.19 -15.98
CA MET A 97 -11.34 8.94 -14.80
C MET A 97 -10.12 8.28 -14.16
N LYS A 98 -9.04 9.04 -14.04
CA LYS A 98 -7.78 8.62 -13.41
C LYS A 98 -7.95 8.69 -11.89
N LEU A 99 -7.79 7.57 -11.22
CA LEU A 99 -8.04 7.43 -9.78
C LEU A 99 -6.74 7.41 -8.96
N GLY A 100 -5.61 7.05 -9.58
CA GLY A 100 -4.36 6.88 -8.85
C GLY A 100 -3.31 6.08 -9.62
N ARG A 101 -2.40 5.47 -8.87
CA ARG A 101 -1.28 4.67 -9.38
C ARG A 101 -1.14 3.35 -8.62
N LEU A 102 -0.76 2.29 -9.31
CA LEU A 102 -0.29 1.04 -8.69
C LEU A 102 1.24 1.04 -8.74
N GLN A 103 1.87 1.10 -7.57
CA GLN A 103 3.32 1.31 -7.46
C GLN A 103 4.00 0.25 -6.61
N GLY A 104 5.12 -0.28 -7.07
CA GLY A 104 5.92 -1.20 -6.27
C GLY A 104 6.75 -2.16 -7.11
N LEU A 105 6.90 -3.38 -6.59
CA LEU A 105 7.71 -4.44 -7.18
C LEU A 105 6.88 -5.69 -7.46
N ILE A 106 7.21 -6.34 -8.56
CA ILE A 106 6.80 -7.72 -8.86
C ILE A 106 8.04 -8.58 -9.12
N THR A 107 7.98 -9.84 -8.74
CA THR A 107 9.07 -10.80 -8.98
C THR A 107 8.51 -12.11 -9.50
N SER A 108 9.05 -12.62 -10.61
CA SER A 108 8.74 -13.99 -11.07
C SER A 108 9.34 -15.00 -10.09
N ALA A 109 8.51 -15.53 -9.20
CA ALA A 109 8.94 -16.28 -8.01
C ALA A 109 8.46 -17.73 -7.97
N ASP A 110 7.84 -18.21 -9.06
CA ASP A 110 7.35 -19.58 -9.18
C ASP A 110 8.10 -20.34 -10.29
N LEU A 111 8.70 -21.48 -9.95
CA LEU A 111 9.44 -22.32 -10.90
C LEU A 111 8.53 -23.14 -11.82
N ARG A 112 7.25 -23.30 -11.47
CA ARG A 112 6.33 -24.24 -12.11
C ARG A 112 5.26 -23.55 -12.95
N VAL A 113 4.79 -22.38 -12.51
CA VAL A 113 3.74 -21.61 -13.20
C VAL A 113 4.14 -20.14 -13.36
N SER A 114 3.40 -19.36 -14.16
CA SER A 114 3.55 -17.90 -14.17
C SER A 114 3.05 -17.32 -12.85
N GLY A 115 3.91 -17.29 -11.84
CA GLY A 115 3.59 -16.80 -10.50
C GLY A 115 4.45 -15.61 -10.13
N LEU A 116 3.81 -14.47 -9.87
CA LEU A 116 4.47 -13.26 -9.37
C LEU A 116 4.37 -13.21 -7.84
N ALA A 117 5.46 -12.88 -7.16
CA ALA A 117 5.40 -12.28 -5.84
C ALA A 117 5.16 -10.77 -6.01
N MET A 118 4.09 -10.25 -5.41
CA MET A 118 3.71 -8.84 -5.47
C MET A 118 4.03 -8.14 -4.15
N ASN A 119 4.59 -6.94 -4.25
CA ASN A 119 4.71 -5.96 -3.19
C ASN A 119 4.36 -4.60 -3.79
N VAL A 120 3.09 -4.22 -3.68
CA VAL A 120 2.56 -3.05 -4.39
C VAL A 120 1.64 -2.23 -3.50
N ASN A 121 1.53 -0.94 -3.82
CA ASN A 121 0.65 0.01 -3.17
C ASN A 121 -0.31 0.60 -4.19
N PHE A 122 -1.60 0.62 -3.86
CA PHE A 122 -2.59 1.47 -4.53
C PHE A 122 -2.46 2.87 -3.95
N VAL A 123 -2.02 3.83 -4.75
CA VAL A 123 -1.82 5.24 -4.38
C VAL A 123 -2.92 6.06 -5.02
N PHE A 124 -3.92 6.46 -4.25
CA PHE A 124 -5.07 7.20 -4.77
C PHE A 124 -4.77 8.69 -4.87
N THR A 125 -5.03 9.27 -6.04
CA THR A 125 -4.77 10.69 -6.34
C THR A 125 -6.01 11.45 -6.78
N ALA A 126 -7.18 10.82 -6.69
CA ALA A 126 -8.47 11.45 -6.97
C ALA A 126 -9.60 10.71 -6.24
N GLY A 127 -10.77 11.34 -6.19
CA GLY A 127 -11.97 10.75 -5.60
C GLY A 127 -11.94 10.75 -4.06
N PRO A 128 -12.81 9.97 -3.40
CA PRO A 128 -12.99 10.02 -1.94
C PRO A 128 -11.79 9.55 -1.13
N TYR A 129 -10.81 8.91 -1.78
CA TYR A 129 -9.63 8.36 -1.15
C TYR A 129 -8.34 9.05 -1.57
N GLU A 130 -8.41 10.20 -2.25
CA GLU A 130 -7.25 11.00 -2.64
C GLU A 130 -6.29 11.25 -1.46
N GLY A 131 -4.99 11.03 -1.71
CA GLY A 131 -3.91 11.18 -0.73
C GLY A 131 -3.72 9.97 0.20
N ASN A 132 -4.51 8.90 0.03
CA ASN A 132 -4.44 7.69 0.85
C ASN A 132 -3.89 6.51 0.05
N THR A 133 -3.41 5.49 0.75
CA THR A 133 -2.87 4.28 0.12
C THR A 133 -3.39 2.99 0.74
N LEU A 134 -3.38 1.92 -0.06
CA LEU A 134 -3.55 0.54 0.39
C LEU A 134 -2.35 -0.29 -0.05
N CYS A 135 -1.90 -1.21 0.79
CA CYS A 135 -0.76 -2.09 0.52
C CYS A 135 -1.24 -3.51 0.25
N MET A 136 -0.74 -4.13 -0.81
CA MET A 136 -1.00 -5.51 -1.19
C MET A 136 0.32 -6.28 -1.30
N LEU A 137 0.36 -7.44 -0.64
CA LEU A 137 1.53 -8.30 -0.62
C LEU A 137 1.08 -9.75 -0.76
N GLY A 138 1.54 -10.46 -1.78
CA GLY A 138 1.10 -11.84 -1.97
C GLY A 138 1.56 -12.50 -3.25
N ARG A 139 1.13 -13.75 -3.46
CA ARG A 139 1.40 -14.53 -4.66
C ARG A 139 0.28 -14.32 -5.67
N ASN A 140 0.62 -13.96 -6.90
CA ASN A 140 -0.31 -13.73 -8.00
C ASN A 140 -0.05 -14.73 -9.15
N PRO A 141 -0.84 -15.81 -9.26
CA PRO A 141 -0.75 -16.76 -10.38
C PRO A 141 -1.48 -16.20 -11.61
N ILE A 142 -0.76 -15.46 -12.46
CA ILE A 142 -1.37 -14.61 -13.51
C ILE A 142 -2.14 -15.39 -14.59
N ASP A 143 -1.88 -16.69 -14.75
CA ASP A 143 -2.60 -17.57 -15.67
C ASP A 143 -3.97 -18.02 -15.12
N SER A 144 -4.31 -17.68 -13.86
CA SER A 144 -5.59 -18.02 -13.21
C SER A 144 -6.60 -16.86 -13.26
N SER A 145 -7.89 -17.19 -13.17
CA SER A 145 -8.96 -16.23 -12.88
C SER A 145 -9.13 -16.03 -11.37
N ASP A 146 -9.80 -14.94 -11.00
CA ASP A 146 -10.22 -14.62 -9.63
C ASP A 146 -9.08 -14.71 -8.61
N ARG A 147 -7.96 -14.06 -8.96
CA ARG A 147 -6.71 -14.15 -8.20
C ARG A 147 -6.84 -13.33 -6.93
N GLU A 148 -6.92 -14.02 -5.80
CA GLU A 148 -7.05 -13.40 -4.48
C GLU A 148 -5.68 -13.07 -3.86
N LEU A 149 -5.50 -11.82 -3.43
CA LEU A 149 -4.32 -11.36 -2.69
C LEU A 149 -4.73 -10.57 -1.45
N PRO A 150 -4.00 -10.65 -0.33
CA PRO A 150 -4.36 -9.94 0.88
C PRO A 150 -3.99 -8.45 0.79
N ILE A 151 -4.88 -7.61 1.32
CA ILE A 151 -4.58 -6.23 1.70
C ILE A 151 -4.00 -6.28 3.11
N VAL A 152 -2.74 -5.87 3.23
CA VAL A 152 -1.94 -6.03 4.46
C VAL A 152 -1.76 -4.73 5.24
N GLY A 153 -2.27 -3.61 4.71
CA GLY A 153 -2.18 -2.32 5.36
C GLY A 153 -2.72 -1.18 4.51
N GLY A 154 -2.64 0.02 5.06
CA GLY A 154 -3.02 1.26 4.39
C GLY A 154 -2.63 2.49 5.18
N THR A 155 -2.76 3.66 4.56
CA THR A 155 -2.44 4.95 5.16
C THR A 155 -3.64 5.89 5.16
N GLY A 156 -3.54 6.98 5.93
CA GLY A 156 -4.58 7.98 6.06
C GLY A 156 -5.92 7.36 6.49
N VAL A 157 -6.97 7.51 5.68
CA VAL A 157 -8.30 6.93 5.97
C VAL A 157 -8.29 5.41 6.04
N PHE A 158 -7.31 4.74 5.42
CA PHE A 158 -7.12 3.30 5.45
C PHE A 158 -6.12 2.85 6.53
N ARG A 159 -5.90 3.66 7.58
CA ARG A 159 -5.06 3.24 8.70
C ARG A 159 -5.60 1.94 9.32
N MET A 160 -4.68 1.01 9.61
CA MET A 160 -4.98 -0.35 10.07
C MET A 160 -5.82 -1.18 9.09
N ALA A 161 -5.81 -0.85 7.80
CA ALA A 161 -6.55 -1.59 6.79
C ALA A 161 -6.11 -3.06 6.71
N ARG A 162 -7.09 -3.94 6.55
CA ARG A 162 -6.92 -5.37 6.27
C ARG A 162 -8.04 -5.83 5.35
N GLY A 163 -7.79 -6.88 4.57
CA GLY A 163 -8.81 -7.45 3.69
C GLY A 163 -8.19 -8.21 2.55
N PHE A 164 -8.84 -8.20 1.40
CA PHE A 164 -8.38 -8.93 0.22
C PHE A 164 -8.80 -8.21 -1.06
N SER A 165 -8.05 -8.46 -2.12
CA SER A 165 -8.37 -8.08 -3.49
C SER A 165 -8.66 -9.33 -4.31
N VAL A 166 -9.59 -9.26 -5.23
CA VAL A 166 -9.75 -10.23 -6.32
C VAL A 166 -9.40 -9.50 -7.61
N SER A 167 -8.54 -10.11 -8.43
CA SER A 167 -8.12 -9.52 -9.70
C SER A 167 -8.26 -10.48 -10.89
N ASN A 168 -8.57 -9.90 -12.04
CA ASN A 168 -8.69 -10.60 -13.32
C ASN A 168 -7.96 -9.83 -14.43
N THR A 169 -7.57 -10.54 -15.48
CA THR A 169 -7.08 -9.90 -16.71
C THR A 169 -8.31 -9.56 -17.57
N TYR A 170 -8.60 -8.27 -17.73
CA TYR A 170 -9.74 -7.80 -18.52
C TYR A 170 -9.45 -7.90 -20.02
N SER A 171 -8.27 -7.44 -20.44
CA SER A 171 -7.78 -7.56 -21.82
C SER A 171 -6.26 -7.55 -21.87
N TYR A 172 -5.71 -8.04 -22.98
CA TYR A 172 -4.28 -7.98 -23.27
C TYR A 172 -4.07 -7.81 -24.79
N ASP A 173 -3.34 -6.76 -25.16
CA ASP A 173 -2.87 -6.52 -26.53
C ASP A 173 -1.40 -6.96 -26.63
N PRO A 174 -1.09 -8.05 -27.35
CA PRO A 174 0.27 -8.55 -27.48
C PRO A 174 1.15 -7.70 -28.41
N VAL A 175 0.57 -6.87 -29.28
CA VAL A 175 1.32 -6.01 -30.21
C VAL A 175 1.84 -4.79 -29.45
N GLU A 176 0.97 -4.16 -28.68
CA GLU A 176 1.31 -2.99 -27.87
C GLU A 176 1.96 -3.36 -26.52
N ASN A 177 2.00 -4.66 -26.17
CA ASN A 177 2.38 -5.15 -24.84
C ASN A 177 1.62 -4.41 -23.72
N TYR A 178 0.30 -4.37 -23.86
CA TYR A 178 -0.57 -3.57 -23.02
C TYR A 178 -1.69 -4.42 -22.42
N GLY A 179 -1.75 -4.46 -21.10
CA GLY A 179 -2.77 -5.18 -20.33
C GLY A 179 -3.72 -4.22 -19.62
N VAL A 180 -4.98 -4.65 -19.49
CA VAL A 180 -5.95 -4.04 -18.58
C VAL A 180 -6.29 -5.07 -17.52
N LEU A 181 -6.04 -4.74 -16.26
CA LEU A 181 -6.35 -5.61 -15.11
C LEU A 181 -7.53 -5.03 -14.35
N GLU A 182 -8.50 -5.88 -14.02
CA GLU A 182 -9.64 -5.50 -13.20
C GLU A 182 -9.37 -5.89 -11.75
N TYR A 183 -9.64 -4.97 -10.82
CA TYR A 183 -9.46 -5.18 -9.39
C TYR A 183 -10.76 -4.88 -8.63
N THR A 184 -11.12 -5.78 -7.71
CA THR A 184 -12.09 -5.50 -6.65
C THR A 184 -11.42 -5.71 -5.30
N LEU A 185 -11.41 -4.67 -4.46
CA LEU A 185 -10.86 -4.72 -3.11
C LEU A 185 -11.99 -4.68 -2.09
N TYR A 186 -11.91 -5.54 -1.09
CA TYR A 186 -12.73 -5.53 0.11
C TYR A 186 -11.85 -5.18 1.30
N VAL A 187 -12.06 -4.00 1.87
CA VAL A 187 -11.16 -3.40 2.87
C VAL A 187 -11.93 -3.10 4.13
N PHE A 188 -11.42 -3.61 5.25
CA PHE A 188 -11.84 -3.23 6.58
C PHE A 188 -10.80 -2.28 7.16
N HIS A 189 -11.23 -1.15 7.71
CA HIS A 189 -10.34 -0.13 8.27
C HIS A 189 -11.07 0.65 9.37
N VAL A 190 -10.39 1.58 10.05
CA VAL A 190 -10.95 2.35 11.18
C VAL A 190 -11.05 3.84 10.88
#